data_AF-Q8TPT1-F1
#
_entry.id   AF-Q8TPT1-F1
#
_cell.length_a   1.000
_cell.length_b   1.000
_cell.length_c   1.000
_cell.angle_alpha   90.00
_cell.angle_beta   90.00
_cell.angle_gamma   90.00
#
_symmetry.space_group_name_H-M   'P 1'
#
loop_
_entity.id
_entity.type
_entity.pdbx_description
1 polymer ?
#
loop_
_entity_poly.entity_id
_entity_poly.type
_entity_poly.pdbx_seq_one_letter_code
_entity_poly.pdbx_strand_id
1 'polypeptide(L)'
;MRILVLYTGELGKKVIQNLINPSTFCVSCGELCNHCRQVRKSYANLLVGIHEFPEDLPPFIEEPAQFMPPKLPECDLILAIGIHPDLLIALPEVVEKTGAKAVIAPAEDSKKTPAGVLEQLRKELEAMGVEFEAPKPFCALEKTGKPVIDAFVDLGFGKPMLRIEMSPDGKMFIGAGVLRDAPCGSTWFVAKKLGWTDASGYKETISGAHHSYPCTGSMDKDPQIGDTILHKAGYIIREAVEEGMECEKKEKARISASCVDEAQATGS
;
A
#
# COMPACT_ATOMS: atom_id res chain seq x y z
N MET A 1 10.08 9.98 -11.74
CA MET A 1 8.71 10.13 -11.26
C MET A 1 8.69 11.21 -10.18
N ARG A 2 7.90 12.25 -10.38
CA ARG A 2 7.60 13.34 -9.46
C ARG A 2 6.19 13.13 -8.89
N ILE A 3 6.03 13.17 -7.58
CA ILE A 3 4.76 12.86 -6.90
C ILE A 3 4.25 14.12 -6.19
N LEU A 4 3.01 14.50 -6.50
CA LEU A 4 2.23 15.46 -5.72
C LEU A 4 1.29 14.68 -4.80
N VAL A 5 1.30 14.98 -3.50
CA VAL A 5 0.37 14.37 -2.55
C VAL A 5 -0.66 15.41 -2.11
N LEU A 6 -1.92 15.08 -2.34
CA LEU A 6 -3.09 15.83 -1.92
C LEU A 6 -3.84 14.96 -0.90
N TYR A 7 -3.96 15.40 0.35
CA TYR A 7 -4.52 14.54 1.39
C TYR A 7 -5.31 15.27 2.46
N THR A 8 -6.02 14.50 3.27
CA THR A 8 -6.67 14.99 4.49
C THR A 8 -6.43 14.02 5.64
N GLY A 9 -6.03 14.55 6.79
CA GLY A 9 -5.96 13.83 8.07
C GLY A 9 -4.93 12.70 8.15
N GLU A 10 -5.10 11.85 9.16
CA GLU A 10 -4.10 10.84 9.54
C GLU A 10 -3.87 9.76 8.47
N LEU A 11 -4.85 9.52 7.59
CA LEU A 11 -4.75 8.50 6.54
C LEU A 11 -3.65 8.85 5.53
N GLY A 12 -3.71 10.07 4.99
CA GLY A 12 -2.69 10.58 4.07
C GLY A 12 -1.33 10.72 4.75
N LYS A 13 -1.32 11.27 5.97
CA LYS A 13 -0.10 11.42 6.76
C LYS A 13 0.61 10.09 6.98
N LYS A 14 -0.12 9.00 7.27
CA LYS A 14 0.43 7.66 7.41
C LYS A 14 1.13 7.18 6.13
N VAL A 15 0.50 7.36 4.98
CA VAL A 15 1.08 6.97 3.67
C VAL A 15 2.32 7.82 3.35
N ILE A 16 2.25 9.14 3.55
CA ILE A 16 3.36 10.07 3.33
C ILE A 16 4.56 9.68 4.21
N GLN A 17 4.32 9.40 5.49
CA GLN A 17 5.37 8.97 6.40
C GLN A 17 5.94 7.60 6.00
N ASN A 18 5.15 6.68 5.45
CA ASN A 18 5.70 5.43 4.90
C ASN A 18 6.59 5.67 3.66
N LEU A 19 6.17 6.58 2.77
CA LEU A 19 6.94 6.99 1.58
C LEU A 19 8.28 7.63 1.95
N ILE A 20 8.28 8.53 2.94
CA ILE A 20 9.50 9.22 3.43
C ILE A 20 10.35 8.29 4.28
N ASN A 21 9.71 7.35 5.00
CA ASN A 21 10.33 6.44 5.95
C ASN A 21 11.23 7.11 7.02
N PRO A 22 10.74 8.12 7.78
CA PRO A 22 11.51 8.64 8.90
C PRO A 22 11.61 7.58 10.02
N SER A 23 12.67 7.66 10.84
CA SER A 23 12.90 6.72 11.94
C SER A 23 11.77 6.66 12.97
N THR A 24 10.94 7.70 13.03
CA THR A 24 9.82 7.86 13.96
C THR A 24 8.47 7.34 13.42
N PHE A 25 8.38 6.91 12.17
CA PHE A 25 7.08 6.56 11.56
C PHE A 25 6.42 5.32 12.16
N CYS A 26 7.18 4.25 12.40
CA CYS A 26 6.63 3.01 12.94
C CYS A 26 6.87 2.93 14.44
N VAL A 27 5.81 3.06 15.22
CA VAL A 27 5.83 2.99 16.69
C VAL A 27 5.19 1.72 17.25
N SER A 28 4.67 0.83 16.40
CA SER A 28 3.86 -0.34 16.79
C SER A 28 4.58 -1.37 17.67
N CYS A 29 5.92 -1.32 17.73
CA CYS A 29 6.71 -2.20 18.61
C CYS A 29 7.04 -1.56 19.96
N GLY A 30 6.79 -0.26 20.14
CA GLY A 30 7.24 0.50 21.31
C GLY A 30 8.74 0.29 21.58
N GLU A 31 9.05 0.01 22.84
CA GLU A 31 10.42 -0.26 23.33
C GLU A 31 11.05 -1.51 22.73
N LEU A 32 10.25 -2.44 22.19
CA LEU A 32 10.72 -3.67 21.53
C LEU A 32 11.09 -3.45 20.05
N CYS A 33 11.29 -2.19 19.63
CA CYS A 33 11.68 -1.88 18.26
C CYS A 33 13.12 -2.33 17.98
N ASN A 34 13.32 -3.02 16.85
CA ASN A 34 14.62 -3.47 16.36
C ASN A 34 14.97 -2.81 15.02
N HIS A 35 14.31 -1.69 14.69
CA HIS A 35 14.52 -0.93 13.47
C HIS A 35 14.42 -1.75 12.17
N CYS A 36 13.50 -2.72 12.10
CA CYS A 36 13.33 -3.60 10.92
C CYS A 36 13.13 -2.81 9.60
N ARG A 37 12.58 -1.59 9.67
CA ARG A 37 12.34 -0.71 8.51
C ARG A 37 13.55 0.15 8.11
N GLN A 38 14.72 0.02 8.76
CA GLN A 38 15.93 0.80 8.42
C GLN A 38 16.43 0.51 7.01
N VAL A 39 16.23 -0.72 6.51
CA VAL A 39 16.60 -1.11 5.14
C VAL A 39 15.63 -0.57 4.08
N ARG A 40 14.48 -0.02 4.47
CA ARG A 40 13.49 0.52 3.54
C ARG A 40 13.97 1.86 2.99
N LYS A 41 14.09 1.94 1.66
CA LYS A 41 14.45 3.16 0.94
C LYS A 41 13.45 4.29 1.22
N SER A 42 13.98 5.50 1.46
CA SER A 42 13.20 6.74 1.48
C SER A 42 12.95 7.24 0.06
N TYR A 43 11.74 7.75 -0.19
CA TYR A 43 11.34 8.38 -1.44
C TYR A 43 10.98 9.86 -1.28
N ALA A 44 11.49 10.51 -0.22
CA ALA A 44 11.27 11.93 0.01
C ALA A 44 11.70 12.80 -1.20
N ASN A 45 12.76 12.37 -1.90
CA ASN A 45 13.27 13.04 -3.09
C ASN A 45 12.33 12.97 -4.32
N LEU A 46 11.29 12.14 -4.29
CA LEU A 46 10.28 12.06 -5.35
C LEU A 46 9.09 12.99 -5.07
N LEU A 47 8.89 13.43 -3.82
CA LEU A 47 7.77 14.30 -3.44
C LEU A 47 8.08 15.74 -3.85
N VAL A 48 7.33 16.27 -4.82
CA VAL A 48 7.47 17.65 -5.30
C VAL A 48 6.49 18.62 -4.64
N GLY A 49 5.47 18.09 -3.97
CA GLY A 49 4.51 18.86 -3.20
C GLY A 49 3.70 17.95 -2.29
N ILE A 50 3.35 18.47 -1.11
CA ILE A 50 2.46 17.84 -0.14
C ILE A 50 1.49 18.92 0.30
N HIS A 51 0.20 18.68 0.14
CA HIS A 51 -0.85 19.61 0.54
C HIS A 51 -1.91 18.88 1.36
N GLU A 52 -2.16 19.40 2.56
CA GLU A 52 -3.20 18.93 3.46
C GLU A 52 -4.41 19.85 3.37
N PHE A 53 -5.58 19.29 3.07
CA PHE A 53 -6.84 20.03 3.13
C PHE A 53 -7.41 20.02 4.57
N PRO A 54 -8.21 21.02 4.95
CA PRO A 54 -8.92 21.04 6.22
C PRO A 54 -9.82 19.79 6.39
N GLU A 55 -9.99 19.34 7.64
CA GLU A 55 -10.91 18.22 7.95
C GLU A 55 -12.37 18.68 8.09
N ASP A 56 -12.58 19.95 8.42
CA ASP A 56 -13.87 20.58 8.71
C ASP A 56 -14.51 21.24 7.48
N LEU A 57 -14.33 20.63 6.31
CA LEU A 57 -14.95 21.09 5.07
C LEU A 57 -16.48 20.91 5.12
N PRO A 58 -17.25 21.80 4.46
CA PRO A 58 -18.68 21.65 4.36
C PRO A 58 -19.04 20.37 3.58
N PRO A 59 -20.22 19.76 3.82
CA PRO A 59 -20.65 18.55 3.12
C PRO A 59 -20.75 18.69 1.59
N PHE A 60 -20.85 19.93 1.11
CA PHE A 60 -20.88 20.29 -0.30
C PHE A 60 -20.02 21.53 -0.52
N ILE A 61 -19.15 21.47 -1.53
CA ILE A 61 -18.25 22.54 -1.92
C ILE A 61 -18.68 23.04 -3.30
N GLU A 62 -19.19 24.28 -3.36
CA GLU A 62 -19.60 24.91 -4.61
C GLU A 62 -18.41 25.24 -5.53
N GLU A 63 -17.29 25.72 -4.95
CA GLU A 63 -16.09 26.10 -5.70
C GLU A 63 -14.84 25.33 -5.20
N PRO A 64 -14.62 24.07 -5.62
CA PRO A 64 -13.47 23.26 -5.21
C PRO A 64 -12.11 23.93 -5.46
N ALA A 65 -12.01 24.75 -6.52
CA ALA A 65 -10.81 25.48 -6.88
C ALA A 65 -10.29 26.42 -5.78
N GLN A 66 -11.16 26.93 -4.90
CA GLN A 66 -10.77 27.79 -3.78
C GLN A 66 -9.94 27.07 -2.71
N PHE A 67 -10.12 25.75 -2.60
CA PHE A 67 -9.40 24.91 -1.65
C PHE A 67 -8.10 24.35 -2.22
N MET A 68 -7.95 24.36 -3.55
CA MET A 68 -6.74 23.86 -4.21
C MET A 68 -5.53 24.74 -3.87
N PRO A 69 -4.33 24.15 -3.74
CA PRO A 69 -3.13 24.92 -3.45
C PRO A 69 -2.87 25.95 -4.58
N PRO A 70 -2.51 27.20 -4.24
CA PRO A 70 -2.36 28.28 -5.22
C PRO A 70 -1.22 28.03 -6.21
N LYS A 71 -0.24 27.21 -5.83
CA LYS A 71 0.87 26.80 -6.68
C LYS A 71 0.91 25.28 -6.76
N LEU A 72 0.61 24.77 -7.96
CA LEU A 72 0.70 23.36 -8.29
C LEU A 72 2.03 23.08 -8.99
N PRO A 73 2.94 22.29 -8.40
CA PRO A 73 4.19 21.92 -9.05
C PRO A 73 3.91 20.94 -10.18
N GLU A 74 4.73 20.98 -11.24
CA GLU A 74 4.70 19.92 -12.25
C GLU A 74 5.00 18.56 -11.62
N CYS A 75 4.19 17.56 -11.94
CA CYS A 75 4.36 16.21 -11.41
C CYS A 75 4.03 15.15 -12.45
N ASP A 76 4.37 13.89 -12.16
CA ASP A 76 4.02 12.76 -13.02
C ASP A 76 2.84 11.97 -12.42
N LEU A 77 2.73 11.93 -11.09
CA LEU A 77 1.71 11.20 -10.33
C LEU A 77 1.10 12.09 -9.24
N ILE A 78 -0.24 12.08 -9.14
CA ILE A 78 -0.98 12.64 -8.01
C ILE A 78 -1.46 11.50 -7.11
N LEU A 79 -1.13 11.58 -5.81
CA LEU A 79 -1.74 10.75 -4.77
C LEU A 79 -2.83 11.55 -4.07
N ALA A 80 -4.09 11.21 -4.27
CA ALA A 80 -5.26 11.88 -3.70
C ALA A 80 -5.86 11.04 -2.56
N ILE A 81 -5.45 11.29 -1.32
CA ILE A 81 -5.66 10.36 -0.20
C ILE A 81 -6.65 10.94 0.82
N GLY A 82 -7.85 10.35 0.88
CA GLY A 82 -8.85 10.69 1.88
C GLY A 82 -9.45 12.10 1.75
N ILE A 83 -9.27 12.75 0.61
CA ILE A 83 -9.75 14.10 0.34
C ILE A 83 -11.28 14.10 0.10
N HIS A 84 -11.91 15.27 0.28
CA HIS A 84 -13.35 15.43 0.10
C HIS A 84 -13.82 15.02 -1.31
N PRO A 85 -15.01 14.39 -1.47
CA PRO A 85 -15.54 14.00 -2.78
C PRO A 85 -15.55 15.12 -3.82
N ASP A 86 -15.96 16.33 -3.45
CA ASP A 86 -15.98 17.47 -4.37
C ASP A 86 -14.58 17.93 -4.79
N LEU A 87 -13.56 17.68 -3.96
CA LEU A 87 -12.16 17.93 -4.34
C LEU A 87 -11.62 16.84 -5.27
N LEU A 88 -12.10 15.59 -5.16
CA LEU A 88 -11.79 14.53 -6.13
C LEU A 88 -12.29 14.90 -7.53
N ILE A 89 -13.50 15.48 -7.62
CA ILE A 89 -14.10 15.91 -8.90
C ILE A 89 -13.27 17.02 -9.56
N ALA A 90 -12.53 17.82 -8.80
CA ALA A 90 -11.68 18.88 -9.34
C ALA A 90 -10.27 18.42 -9.75
N LEU A 91 -9.92 17.14 -9.59
CA LEU A 91 -8.62 16.61 -9.99
C LEU A 91 -8.29 16.72 -11.49
N PRO A 92 -9.23 16.64 -12.45
CA PRO A 92 -8.95 16.88 -13.87
C PRO A 92 -8.28 18.25 -14.11
N GLU A 93 -8.77 19.33 -13.50
CA GLU A 93 -8.12 20.63 -13.60
C GLU A 93 -6.71 20.65 -12.98
N VAL A 94 -6.52 19.94 -11.87
CA VAL A 94 -5.21 19.82 -11.22
C VAL A 94 -4.25 19.08 -12.15
N VAL A 95 -4.72 18.05 -12.83
CA VAL A 95 -3.94 17.29 -13.82
C VAL A 95 -3.52 18.18 -14.98
N GLU A 96 -4.41 19.00 -15.53
CA GLU A 96 -4.06 19.96 -16.59
C GLU A 96 -2.99 20.96 -16.14
N LYS A 97 -3.14 21.52 -14.93
CA LYS A 97 -2.22 22.52 -14.35
C LYS A 97 -0.85 21.93 -13.99
N THR A 98 -0.78 20.64 -13.67
CA THR A 98 0.46 19.96 -13.22
C THR A 98 1.15 19.15 -14.33
N GLY A 99 0.45 18.84 -15.42
CA GLY A 99 0.91 17.89 -16.44
C GLY A 99 1.02 16.45 -15.94
N ALA A 100 0.29 16.10 -14.86
CA ALA A 100 0.29 14.75 -14.31
C ALA A 100 -0.19 13.72 -15.33
N LYS A 101 0.40 12.53 -15.28
CA LYS A 101 0.07 11.41 -16.20
C LYS A 101 -0.70 10.30 -15.51
N ALA A 102 -0.75 10.34 -14.17
CA ALA A 102 -1.49 9.39 -13.38
C ALA A 102 -2.07 10.02 -12.12
N VAL A 103 -3.19 9.45 -11.65
CA VAL A 103 -3.80 9.73 -10.36
C VAL A 103 -4.10 8.41 -9.66
N ILE A 104 -3.70 8.29 -8.40
CA ILE A 104 -4.11 7.21 -7.52
C ILE A 104 -4.94 7.80 -6.37
N ALA A 105 -6.19 7.38 -6.28
CA ALA A 105 -7.15 7.85 -5.28
C ALA A 105 -7.70 6.67 -4.45
N PRO A 106 -6.95 6.19 -3.44
CA PRO A 106 -7.35 4.99 -2.70
C PRO A 106 -8.67 5.18 -1.95
N ALA A 107 -9.54 4.18 -2.05
CA ALA A 107 -10.84 4.17 -1.41
C ALA A 107 -10.76 3.41 -0.08
N GLU A 108 -10.34 4.11 0.96
CA GLU A 108 -10.12 3.54 2.30
C GLU A 108 -11.33 3.77 3.23
N ASP A 109 -12.25 4.65 2.85
CA ASP A 109 -13.51 4.93 3.54
C ASP A 109 -14.59 5.27 2.51
N SER A 110 -15.60 4.41 2.39
CA SER A 110 -16.70 4.58 1.43
C SER A 110 -17.53 5.84 1.62
N LYS A 111 -17.53 6.44 2.82
CA LYS A 111 -18.21 7.72 3.06
C LYS A 111 -17.44 8.89 2.45
N LYS A 112 -16.11 8.83 2.48
CA LYS A 112 -15.21 9.88 1.94
C LYS A 112 -14.93 9.70 0.46
N THR A 113 -14.99 8.48 -0.05
CA THR A 113 -14.74 8.18 -1.47
C THR A 113 -15.90 7.35 -2.06
N PRO A 114 -17.04 7.98 -2.37
CA PRO A 114 -18.18 7.28 -2.96
C PRO A 114 -17.83 6.68 -4.33
N ALA A 115 -18.30 5.45 -4.59
CA ALA A 115 -18.00 4.73 -5.83
C ALA A 115 -18.41 5.48 -7.10
N GLY A 116 -19.55 6.17 -7.07
CA GLY A 116 -20.02 6.95 -8.22
C GLY A 116 -19.09 8.11 -8.57
N VAL A 117 -18.52 8.78 -7.56
CA VAL A 117 -17.55 9.87 -7.75
C VAL A 117 -16.25 9.34 -8.35
N LEU A 118 -15.74 8.21 -7.85
CA LEU A 118 -14.53 7.58 -8.38
C LEU A 118 -14.71 7.09 -9.83
N GLU A 119 -15.88 6.57 -10.17
CA GLU A 119 -16.19 6.12 -11.53
C GLU A 119 -16.34 7.30 -12.50
N GLN A 120 -16.94 8.40 -12.06
CA GLN A 120 -16.98 9.64 -12.83
C GLN A 120 -15.55 10.16 -13.10
N LEU A 121 -14.74 10.27 -12.04
CA LEU A 121 -13.35 10.71 -12.14
C LEU A 121 -12.53 9.81 -13.07
N ARG A 122 -12.72 8.49 -12.99
CA ARG A 122 -12.09 7.52 -13.89
C ARG A 122 -12.35 7.86 -15.35
N LYS A 123 -13.62 8.03 -15.72
CA LYS A 123 -14.02 8.31 -17.11
C LYS A 123 -13.41 9.60 -17.62
N GLU A 124 -13.39 10.64 -16.79
CA GLU A 124 -12.86 11.94 -17.16
C GLU A 124 -11.34 11.91 -17.35
N LEU A 125 -10.60 11.34 -16.39
CA LEU A 125 -9.14 11.21 -16.49
C LEU A 125 -8.72 10.30 -17.65
N GLU A 126 -9.38 9.16 -17.84
CA GLU A 126 -9.06 8.25 -18.94
C GLU A 126 -9.37 8.88 -20.32
N ALA A 127 -10.42 9.72 -20.42
CA ALA A 127 -10.69 10.50 -21.63
C ALA A 127 -9.60 11.55 -21.93
N MET A 128 -8.91 12.05 -20.91
CA MET A 128 -7.73 12.92 -21.03
C MET A 128 -6.43 12.14 -21.32
N GLY A 129 -6.47 10.81 -21.37
CA GLY A 129 -5.29 9.96 -21.52
C GLY A 129 -4.45 9.83 -20.25
N VAL A 130 -5.05 10.10 -19.08
CA VAL A 130 -4.40 10.05 -17.77
C VAL A 130 -4.73 8.72 -17.10
N GLU A 131 -3.71 8.03 -16.59
CA GLU A 131 -3.89 6.76 -15.87
C GLU A 131 -4.63 7.01 -14.55
N PHE A 132 -5.63 6.18 -14.24
CA PHE A 132 -6.33 6.28 -12.96
C PHE A 132 -6.48 4.93 -12.27
N GLU A 133 -6.22 4.88 -10.96
CA GLU A 133 -6.64 3.79 -10.10
C GLU A 133 -7.21 4.26 -8.76
N ALA A 134 -8.27 3.59 -8.32
CA ALA A 134 -8.91 3.79 -7.02
C ALA A 134 -8.97 2.48 -6.24
N PRO A 135 -7.81 1.97 -5.78
CA PRO A 135 -7.73 0.68 -5.09
C PRO A 135 -8.52 0.70 -3.77
N LYS A 136 -9.23 -0.39 -3.49
CA LYS A 136 -10.04 -0.57 -2.27
C LYS A 136 -9.72 -1.92 -1.61
N PRO A 137 -8.96 -1.95 -0.48
CA PRO A 137 -8.17 -0.88 0.15
C PRO A 137 -6.99 -0.43 -0.72
N PHE A 138 -6.18 0.54 -0.26
CA PHE A 138 -4.98 0.97 -1.01
C PHE A 138 -3.99 -0.18 -1.23
N CYS A 139 -3.87 -1.08 -0.25
CA CYS A 139 -3.05 -2.29 -0.39
C CYS A 139 -3.63 -3.34 -1.35
N ALA A 140 -4.70 -3.07 -2.09
CA ALA A 140 -5.13 -3.90 -3.22
C ALA A 140 -4.48 -3.48 -4.56
N LEU A 141 -3.71 -2.39 -4.59
CA LEU A 141 -3.08 -1.92 -5.82
C LEU A 141 -2.00 -2.90 -6.32
N GLU A 142 -2.20 -3.44 -7.51
CA GLU A 142 -1.25 -4.28 -8.23
C GLU A 142 -0.75 -3.58 -9.48
N LYS A 143 0.19 -4.20 -10.20
CA LYS A 143 0.53 -3.73 -11.55
C LYS A 143 -0.67 -3.91 -12.47
N THR A 144 -0.99 -2.87 -13.22
CA THR A 144 -2.15 -2.82 -14.12
C THR A 144 -1.73 -2.67 -15.59
N GLY A 145 -0.44 -2.54 -15.87
CA GLY A 145 0.08 -2.22 -17.20
C GLY A 145 0.03 -0.73 -17.53
N LYS A 146 -0.40 0.11 -16.57
CA LYS A 146 -0.40 1.58 -16.64
C LYS A 146 0.99 2.08 -16.18
N PRO A 147 1.86 2.58 -17.10
CA PRO A 147 3.28 2.77 -16.81
C PRO A 147 3.62 3.59 -15.57
N VAL A 148 2.91 4.68 -15.28
CA VAL A 148 3.22 5.56 -14.13
C VAL A 148 2.73 4.93 -12.83
N ILE A 149 1.56 4.28 -12.86
CA ILE A 149 1.04 3.53 -11.71
C ILE A 149 1.93 2.30 -11.40
N ASP A 150 2.34 1.56 -12.42
CA ASP A 150 3.25 0.43 -12.28
C ASP A 150 4.61 0.87 -11.73
N ALA A 151 5.12 2.04 -12.13
CA ALA A 151 6.34 2.63 -11.57
C ALA A 151 6.20 2.97 -10.08
N PHE A 152 5.01 3.39 -9.62
CA PHE A 152 4.73 3.55 -8.19
C PHE A 152 4.73 2.20 -7.46
N VAL A 153 4.13 1.17 -8.06
CA VAL A 153 4.13 -0.19 -7.51
C VAL A 153 5.55 -0.76 -7.42
N ASP A 154 6.42 -0.44 -8.38
CA ASP A 154 7.84 -0.82 -8.40
C ASP A 154 8.70 -0.11 -7.34
N LEU A 155 8.23 0.98 -6.76
CA LEU A 155 8.84 1.54 -5.55
C LEU A 155 8.68 0.63 -4.33
N GLY A 156 7.84 -0.41 -4.43
CA GLY A 156 7.55 -1.37 -3.38
C GLY A 156 6.33 -0.97 -2.53
N PHE A 157 5.33 -0.32 -3.12
CA PHE A 157 4.05 0.00 -2.47
C PHE A 157 2.87 -0.64 -3.23
N GLY A 158 1.92 -1.24 -2.52
CA GLY A 158 0.72 -1.83 -3.14
C GLY A 158 0.30 -3.13 -2.44
N LYS A 159 -0.13 -4.13 -3.22
CA LYS A 159 -0.41 -5.49 -2.71
C LYS A 159 0.85 -6.06 -2.05
N PRO A 160 0.81 -6.42 -0.76
CA PRO A 160 1.97 -6.92 -0.05
C PRO A 160 2.60 -8.12 -0.75
N MET A 161 3.93 -8.21 -0.70
CA MET A 161 4.68 -9.37 -1.15
C MET A 161 5.78 -9.66 -0.14
N LEU A 162 5.87 -10.90 0.33
CA LEU A 162 6.84 -11.30 1.35
C LEU A 162 7.68 -12.48 0.88
N ARG A 163 8.96 -12.45 1.26
CA ARG A 163 9.83 -13.64 1.25
C ARG A 163 9.74 -14.29 2.62
N ILE A 164 9.22 -15.51 2.70
CA ILE A 164 9.10 -16.26 3.95
C ILE A 164 10.31 -17.19 4.10
N GLU A 165 10.76 -17.36 5.34
CA GLU A 165 11.80 -18.32 5.70
C GLU A 165 11.26 -19.24 6.80
N MET A 166 11.24 -20.55 6.54
CA MET A 166 10.74 -21.56 7.47
C MET A 166 11.88 -22.44 8.00
N SER A 167 11.71 -22.99 9.20
CA SER A 167 12.61 -24.00 9.77
C SER A 167 12.76 -25.21 8.82
N PRO A 168 13.84 -26.01 8.94
CA PRO A 168 14.04 -27.19 8.09
C PRO A 168 12.87 -28.18 8.12
N ASP A 169 12.20 -28.32 9.27
CA ASP A 169 11.02 -29.17 9.45
C ASP A 169 9.68 -28.50 9.06
N GLY A 170 9.72 -27.23 8.63
CA GLY A 170 8.56 -26.46 8.19
C GLY A 170 7.57 -26.07 9.29
N LYS A 171 7.92 -26.27 10.57
CA LYS A 171 7.01 -26.03 11.69
C LYS A 171 7.05 -24.61 12.24
N MET A 172 8.08 -23.83 11.93
CA MET A 172 8.28 -22.50 12.50
C MET A 172 8.69 -21.50 11.42
N PHE A 173 8.18 -20.28 11.51
CA PHE A 173 8.69 -19.13 10.77
C PHE A 173 10.02 -18.69 11.40
N ILE A 174 11.12 -18.70 10.65
CA ILE A 174 12.39 -18.11 11.08
C ILE A 174 12.35 -16.59 10.86
N GLY A 175 11.76 -16.16 9.75
CA GLY A 175 11.64 -14.74 9.42
C GLY A 175 10.77 -14.48 8.20
N ALA A 176 10.50 -13.20 7.96
CA ALA A 176 9.81 -12.72 6.78
C ALA A 176 10.45 -11.40 6.31
N GLY A 177 10.86 -11.36 5.04
CA GLY A 177 11.34 -10.16 4.36
C GLY A 177 10.23 -9.50 3.56
N VAL A 178 10.14 -8.17 3.58
CA VAL A 178 9.14 -7.41 2.81
C VAL A 178 9.72 -7.03 1.45
N LEU A 179 9.09 -7.51 0.38
CA LEU A 179 9.42 -7.18 -1.02
C LEU A 179 8.55 -6.03 -1.53
N ARG A 180 7.27 -6.03 -1.17
CA ARG A 180 6.31 -4.94 -1.41
C ARG A 180 5.51 -4.71 -0.14
N ASP A 181 5.39 -3.44 0.26
CA ASP A 181 4.71 -3.01 1.48
C ASP A 181 3.31 -2.50 1.17
N ALA A 182 2.38 -2.72 2.10
CA ALA A 182 1.12 -2.00 2.11
C ALA A 182 1.42 -0.49 2.23
N PRO A 183 0.70 0.40 1.52
CA PRO A 183 0.95 1.84 1.59
C PRO A 183 0.90 2.42 3.02
N CYS A 184 0.10 1.84 3.91
CA CYS A 184 0.03 2.24 5.32
C CYS A 184 1.22 1.76 6.18
N GLY A 185 2.04 0.82 5.69
CA GLY A 185 3.22 0.28 6.38
C GLY A 185 3.00 -0.98 7.21
N SER A 186 1.79 -1.57 7.18
CA SER A 186 1.41 -2.70 8.04
C SER A 186 2.18 -3.98 7.71
N THR A 187 2.61 -4.19 6.47
CA THR A 187 3.30 -5.42 6.03
C THR A 187 4.58 -5.66 6.83
N TRP A 188 5.35 -4.61 7.11
CA TRP A 188 6.56 -4.72 7.95
C TRP A 188 6.28 -5.17 9.37
N PHE A 189 5.16 -4.72 9.95
CA PHE A 189 4.79 -5.10 11.30
C PHE A 189 4.34 -6.56 11.35
N VAL A 190 3.53 -7.00 10.39
CA VAL A 190 3.14 -8.41 10.24
C VAL A 190 4.36 -9.30 10.01
N ALA A 191 5.26 -8.92 9.10
CA ALA A 191 6.51 -9.66 8.83
C ALA A 191 7.35 -9.83 10.10
N LYS A 192 7.48 -8.78 10.91
CA LYS A 192 8.18 -8.84 12.20
C LYS A 192 7.49 -9.79 13.19
N LYS A 193 6.15 -9.75 13.27
CA LYS A 193 5.38 -10.57 14.21
C LYS A 193 5.34 -12.04 13.85
N LEU A 194 5.56 -12.39 12.57
CA LEU A 194 5.70 -13.78 12.12
C LEU A 194 7.02 -14.42 12.54
N GLY A 195 8.09 -13.64 12.67
CA GLY A 195 9.41 -14.17 13.03
C GLY A 195 9.38 -14.94 14.35
N TRP A 196 9.92 -16.15 14.34
CA TRP A 196 10.00 -17.07 15.49
C TRP A 196 8.65 -17.55 16.04
N THR A 197 7.65 -17.71 15.18
CA THR A 197 6.32 -18.22 15.55
C THR A 197 5.99 -19.56 14.91
N ASP A 198 5.10 -20.34 15.53
CA ASP A 198 4.61 -21.61 15.00
C ASP A 198 3.83 -21.42 13.69
N ALA A 199 4.15 -22.26 12.71
CA ALA A 199 3.52 -22.26 11.39
C ALA A 199 2.02 -22.55 11.44
N SER A 200 1.54 -23.30 12.45
CA SER A 200 0.13 -23.63 12.59
C SER A 200 -0.75 -22.45 13.03
N GLY A 201 -0.19 -21.47 13.74
CA GLY A 201 -0.90 -20.31 14.30
C GLY A 201 -0.72 -19.01 13.50
N TYR A 202 -0.30 -19.12 12.24
CA TYR A 202 0.04 -17.95 11.43
C TYR A 202 -1.14 -17.02 11.18
N LYS A 203 -2.36 -17.57 11.05
CA LYS A 203 -3.57 -16.78 10.78
C LYS A 203 -3.89 -15.85 11.94
N GLU A 204 -3.81 -16.37 13.16
CA GLU A 204 -4.00 -15.62 14.40
C GLU A 204 -2.90 -14.58 14.56
N THR A 205 -1.65 -14.95 14.28
CA THR A 205 -0.50 -14.04 14.33
C THR A 205 -0.65 -12.87 13.37
N ILE A 206 -1.02 -13.14 12.11
CA ILE A 206 -1.28 -12.11 11.09
C ILE A 206 -2.46 -11.24 11.48
N SER A 207 -3.58 -11.85 11.86
CA SER A 207 -4.78 -11.12 12.25
C SER A 207 -4.51 -10.20 13.44
N GLY A 208 -3.88 -10.71 14.51
CA GLY A 208 -3.53 -9.92 15.68
C GLY A 208 -2.56 -8.78 15.36
N ALA A 209 -1.53 -9.04 14.54
CA ALA A 209 -0.58 -8.02 14.11
C ALA A 209 -1.25 -6.96 13.23
N HIS A 210 -2.10 -7.35 12.29
CA HIS A 210 -2.82 -6.42 11.41
C HIS A 210 -3.77 -5.51 12.19
N HIS A 211 -4.59 -6.06 13.09
CA HIS A 211 -5.55 -5.28 13.88
C HIS A 211 -4.89 -4.38 14.94
N SER A 212 -3.68 -4.73 15.41
CA SER A 212 -2.92 -3.88 16.33
C SER A 212 -2.07 -2.83 15.61
N TYR A 213 -1.98 -2.88 14.29
CA TYR A 213 -1.36 -1.83 13.49
C TYR A 213 -2.39 -0.75 13.13
N PRO A 214 -2.02 0.56 13.14
CA PRO A 214 -2.92 1.63 12.69
C PRO A 214 -3.09 1.59 11.16
N CYS A 215 -3.90 0.65 10.69
CA CYS A 215 -4.27 0.48 9.28
C CYS A 215 -5.13 1.66 8.81
N THR A 216 -5.03 1.98 7.52
CA THR A 216 -5.79 3.07 6.88
C THR A 216 -7.20 2.66 6.46
N GLY A 217 -7.48 1.36 6.35
CA GLY A 217 -8.80 0.87 5.94
C GLY A 217 -9.86 1.09 7.02
N SER A 218 -11.03 1.58 6.60
CA SER A 218 -12.16 1.82 7.50
C SER A 218 -12.69 0.54 8.13
N MET A 219 -13.12 0.65 9.39
CA MET A 219 -13.87 -0.37 10.13
C MET A 219 -15.38 -0.31 9.88
N ASP A 220 -15.86 0.71 9.15
CA ASP A 220 -17.25 0.75 8.73
C ASP A 220 -17.52 -0.35 7.71
N LYS A 221 -18.72 -0.91 7.76
CA LYS A 221 -19.17 -1.90 6.77
C LYS A 221 -19.27 -1.23 5.40
N ASP A 222 -18.53 -1.76 4.44
CA ASP A 222 -18.54 -1.29 3.06
C ASP A 222 -19.62 -2.05 2.26
N PRO A 223 -20.55 -1.34 1.60
CA PRO A 223 -21.64 -1.99 0.86
C PRO A 223 -21.18 -2.69 -0.43
N GLN A 224 -20.05 -2.31 -1.01
CA GLN A 224 -19.50 -2.95 -2.22
C GLN A 224 -18.75 -4.24 -1.88
N ILE A 225 -18.10 -4.30 -0.72
CA ILE A 225 -17.36 -5.49 -0.25
C ILE A 225 -18.28 -6.45 0.52
N GLY A 226 -19.28 -5.93 1.24
CA GLY A 226 -20.10 -6.71 2.18
C GLY A 226 -19.44 -6.97 3.54
N ASP A 227 -18.22 -6.46 3.73
CA ASP A 227 -17.38 -6.52 4.94
C ASP A 227 -16.70 -5.14 5.14
N THR A 228 -15.82 -5.00 6.12
CA THR A 228 -15.03 -3.77 6.32
C THR A 228 -13.84 -3.73 5.35
N ILE A 229 -13.41 -2.51 4.98
CA ILE A 229 -12.21 -2.32 4.16
C ILE A 229 -10.97 -2.82 4.92
N LEU A 230 -10.94 -2.64 6.25
CA LEU A 230 -9.91 -3.19 7.12
C LEU A 230 -9.82 -4.72 7.03
N HIS A 231 -10.93 -5.45 7.08
CA HIS A 231 -10.90 -6.92 6.93
C HIS A 231 -10.41 -7.33 5.55
N LYS A 232 -10.79 -6.62 4.48
CA LYS A 232 -10.25 -6.87 3.15
C LYS A 232 -8.72 -6.70 3.12
N ALA A 233 -8.17 -5.68 3.78
CA ALA A 233 -6.72 -5.52 3.95
C ALA A 233 -6.09 -6.70 4.72
N GLY A 234 -6.77 -7.18 5.77
CA GLY A 234 -6.38 -8.36 6.54
C GLY A 234 -6.32 -9.64 5.70
N TYR A 235 -7.29 -9.85 4.81
CA TYR A 235 -7.27 -10.99 3.87
C TYR A 235 -6.12 -10.87 2.87
N ILE A 236 -5.87 -9.67 2.33
CA ILE A 236 -4.78 -9.41 1.39
C ILE A 236 -3.41 -9.75 1.99
N ILE A 237 -3.11 -9.28 3.21
CA ILE A 237 -1.81 -9.59 3.85
C ILE A 237 -1.69 -11.06 4.19
N ARG A 238 -2.79 -11.73 4.54
CA ARG A 238 -2.80 -13.17 4.78
C ARG A 238 -2.49 -13.96 3.51
N GLU A 239 -3.14 -13.63 2.41
CA GLU A 239 -2.87 -14.22 1.09
C GLU A 239 -1.39 -14.03 0.70
N ALA A 240 -0.84 -12.83 0.89
CA ALA A 240 0.57 -12.56 0.61
C ALA A 240 1.56 -13.42 1.44
N VAL A 241 1.20 -13.76 2.68
CA VAL A 241 2.00 -14.70 3.49
C VAL A 241 1.84 -16.14 2.99
N GLU A 242 0.62 -16.57 2.68
CA GLU A 242 0.35 -17.90 2.14
C GLU A 242 1.08 -18.12 0.79
N GLU A 243 1.08 -17.12 -0.10
CA GLU A 243 1.87 -17.10 -1.34
C GLU A 243 3.37 -17.21 -1.06
N GLY A 244 3.88 -16.42 -0.10
CA GLY A 244 5.29 -16.45 0.30
C GLY A 244 5.72 -17.82 0.86
N MET A 245 4.85 -18.48 1.61
CA MET A 245 5.08 -19.85 2.10
C MET A 245 5.13 -20.86 0.94
N GLU A 246 4.29 -20.69 -0.08
CA GLU A 246 4.29 -21.57 -1.26
C GLU A 246 5.55 -21.39 -2.11
N CYS A 247 6.02 -20.16 -2.27
CA CYS A 247 7.31 -19.87 -2.91
C CYS A 247 8.48 -20.53 -2.18
N GLU A 248 8.52 -20.43 -0.86
CA GLU A 248 9.57 -21.03 -0.02
C GLU A 248 9.65 -22.55 -0.18
N LYS A 249 8.50 -23.24 -0.16
CA LYS A 249 8.42 -24.69 -0.39
C LYS A 249 8.96 -25.09 -1.76
N LYS A 250 8.58 -24.34 -2.81
CA LYS A 250 9.06 -24.59 -4.18
C LYS A 250 10.56 -24.37 -4.30
N GLU A 251 11.11 -23.36 -3.63
CA GLU A 251 12.54 -23.07 -3.61
C GLU A 251 13.32 -24.19 -2.91
N LYS A 252 12.87 -24.65 -1.73
CA LYS A 252 13.46 -25.80 -1.04
C LYS A 252 13.44 -27.07 -1.88
N ALA A 253 12.33 -27.35 -2.57
CA ALA A 253 12.21 -28.52 -3.44
C ALA A 253 13.15 -28.46 -4.66
N ARG A 254 13.42 -27.26 -5.20
CA ARG A 254 14.39 -27.07 -6.29
C ARG A 254 15.82 -27.28 -5.82
N ILE A 255 16.17 -26.75 -4.65
CA ILE A 255 17.51 -26.89 -4.07
C ILE A 255 17.80 -28.36 -3.74
N SER A 256 16.84 -29.07 -3.15
CA SER A 256 17.01 -30.50 -2.86
C SER A 256 17.17 -31.33 -4.13
N ALA A 257 16.44 -31.02 -5.21
CA ALA A 257 16.62 -31.68 -6.50
C ALA A 257 18.02 -31.43 -7.10
N SER A 258 18.50 -30.18 -7.10
CA SER A 258 19.84 -29.86 -7.63
C SER A 258 20.98 -30.50 -6.83
N CYS A 259 20.85 -30.61 -5.50
CA CYS A 259 21.87 -31.28 -4.68
C CYS A 259 21.92 -32.79 -4.91
N VAL A 260 20.80 -33.42 -5.28
CA VAL A 260 20.77 -34.85 -5.63
C VAL A 260 21.47 -35.08 -6.97
N ASP A 261 21.26 -34.20 -7.95
CA ASP A 261 21.90 -34.29 -9.28
C ASP A 261 23.43 -34.07 -9.19
N GLU A 262 23.91 -33.11 -8.39
CA GLU A 262 25.35 -32.89 -8.15
C GLU A 262 26.03 -34.04 -7.40
N ALA A 263 25.33 -34.66 -6.44
CA ALA A 263 25.83 -35.84 -5.72
C ALA A 263 25.92 -37.08 -6.63
N GLN A 264 25.04 -37.20 -7.62
CA GLN A 264 25.09 -38.28 -8.62
C GLN A 264 26.18 -38.02 -9.68
N ALA A 265 26.42 -36.77 -10.06
CA ALA A 265 27.43 -36.39 -11.06
C ALA A 265 28.89 -36.47 -10.55
N THR A 266 29.11 -36.32 -9.24
CA THR A 266 30.45 -36.39 -8.62
C THR A 266 30.83 -37.79 -8.14
N GLY A 267 29.92 -38.77 -8.24
CA GLY A 267 30.11 -40.17 -7.87
C GLY A 267 30.43 -41.12 -9.03
N SER A 268 30.80 -40.61 -10.21
CA SER A 268 31.24 -41.40 -11.39
C SER A 268 32.72 -41.24 -11.69
#